data_AF-A0A2V9K716-F1
#
_entry.id   AF-A0A2V9K716-F1
#
_cell.length_a   1.000
_cell.length_b   1.000
_cell.length_c   1.000
_cell.angle_alpha   90.00
_cell.angle_beta   90.00
_cell.angle_gamma   90.00
#
_symmetry.space_group_name_H-M   'P 1'
#
loop_
_entity.id
_entity.type
_entity.pdbx_description
1 polymer ?
#
loop_
_entity_poly.entity_id
_entity_poly.type
_entity_poly.pdbx_seq_one_letter_code
_entity_poly.pdbx_strand_id
1 'polypeptide(L)'
;MALDELHARRLSTVITVTEDVLARIELALDQVGKSQHATKRLTPARIQALRREIASMRRVLDKAVERFDLRMSKPEPQQVLAAELSSLWVVLENALPKRLKGYGREWEPAEKADWEKTVQTLLHAVEELRAQLLNQSSVER
;
A
#
# COMPACT_ATOMS: atom_id res chain seq x y z
N MET A 1 5.36 7.83 -27.65
CA MET A 1 5.33 9.31 -27.59
C MET A 1 6.10 9.69 -26.35
N ALA A 2 7.19 10.44 -26.48
CA ALA A 2 7.99 10.83 -25.34
C ALA A 2 7.16 11.75 -24.43
N LEU A 3 7.09 11.40 -23.15
CA LEU A 3 6.51 12.28 -22.13
C LEU A 3 7.49 13.41 -21.82
N ASP A 4 6.95 14.53 -21.37
CA ASP A 4 7.73 15.55 -20.68
C ASP A 4 8.50 14.92 -19.51
N GLU A 5 9.70 15.42 -19.21
CA GLU A 5 10.62 14.81 -18.27
C GLU A 5 10.03 14.67 -16.85
N LEU A 6 9.25 15.66 -16.40
CA LEU A 6 8.63 15.63 -15.08
C LEU A 6 7.51 14.58 -15.03
N HIS A 7 6.72 14.48 -16.10
CA HIS A 7 5.70 13.44 -16.24
C HIS A 7 6.31 12.04 -16.35
N ALA A 8 7.42 11.89 -17.07
CA ALA A 8 8.13 10.62 -17.20
C ALA A 8 8.69 10.13 -15.85
N ARG A 9 9.31 11.03 -15.07
CA ARG A 9 9.80 10.71 -13.72
C ARG A 9 8.68 10.34 -12.76
N ARG A 10 7.57 11.09 -12.80
CA ARG A 10 6.40 10.80 -11.95
C ARG A 10 5.80 9.44 -12.31
N LEU A 11 5.62 9.16 -13.60
CA LEU A 11 5.05 7.89 -14.07
C LEU A 11 5.98 6.72 -13.75
N SER A 12 7.30 6.87 -13.94
CA SER A 12 8.28 5.86 -13.54
C SER A 12 8.18 5.54 -12.05
N THR A 13 8.03 6.55 -11.19
CA THR A 13 7.90 6.31 -9.75
C THR A 13 6.62 5.55 -9.41
N VAL A 14 5.49 5.92 -10.03
CA VAL A 14 4.22 5.22 -9.85
C VAL A 14 4.34 3.76 -10.27
N ILE A 15 4.98 3.48 -11.40
CA ILE A 15 5.19 2.11 -11.89
C ILE A 15 6.07 1.33 -10.91
N THR A 16 7.18 1.91 -10.44
CA THR A 16 8.08 1.24 -9.49
C THR A 16 7.37 0.92 -8.17
N VAL A 17 6.63 1.87 -7.60
CA VAL A 17 5.86 1.65 -6.37
C VAL A 17 4.79 0.56 -6.57
N THR A 18 4.15 0.55 -7.75
CA THR A 18 3.16 -0.48 -8.08
C THR A 18 3.79 -1.86 -8.16
N GLU A 19 4.94 -1.99 -8.83
CA GLU A 19 5.69 -3.26 -8.91
C GLU A 19 6.12 -3.75 -7.53
N ASP A 20 6.60 -2.86 -6.66
CA ASP A 20 6.97 -3.20 -5.28
C ASP A 20 5.77 -3.74 -4.49
N VAL A 21 4.59 -3.15 -4.63
CA VAL A 21 3.36 -3.64 -4.01
C VAL A 21 2.96 -5.00 -4.57
N LEU A 22 3.01 -5.19 -5.90
CA LEU A 22 2.72 -6.48 -6.53
C LEU A 22 3.67 -7.58 -6.04
N ALA A 23 4.96 -7.28 -5.90
CA ALA A 23 5.95 -8.21 -5.35
C ALA A 23 5.65 -8.60 -3.90
N ARG A 24 5.26 -7.64 -3.05
CA ARG A 24 4.82 -7.93 -1.67
C ARG A 24 3.58 -8.81 -1.62
N ILE A 25 2.62 -8.59 -2.52
CA ILE A 25 1.41 -9.43 -2.63
C ILE A 25 1.79 -10.88 -3.00
N GLU A 26 2.67 -11.07 -3.97
CA GLU A 26 3.14 -12.41 -4.36
C GLU A 26 3.85 -13.12 -3.21
N LEU A 27 4.72 -12.42 -2.48
CA LEU A 27 5.38 -12.96 -1.30
C LEU A 27 4.36 -13.41 -0.24
N ALA A 28 3.30 -12.62 -0.02
CA ALA A 28 2.23 -12.98 0.90
C ALA A 28 1.44 -14.21 0.41
N LEU A 29 1.16 -14.32 -0.89
CA LEU A 29 0.49 -15.49 -1.48
C LEU A 29 1.33 -16.77 -1.33
N ASP A 30 2.65 -16.66 -1.47
CA ASP A 30 3.58 -17.78 -1.27
C ASP A 30 3.58 -18.25 0.19
N GLN A 31 3.52 -17.33 1.15
CA GLN A 31 3.43 -17.64 2.57
C GLN A 31 2.08 -18.29 2.94
N VAL A 32 0.99 -17.81 2.36
CA VAL A 32 -0.35 -18.41 2.52
C VAL A 32 -0.38 -19.85 2.03
N GLY A 33 0.26 -20.14 0.89
CA GLY A 33 0.36 -21.50 0.35
C GLY A 33 1.13 -22.48 1.26
N LYS A 34 1.99 -21.98 2.16
CA LYS A 34 2.79 -22.77 3.09
C LYS A 34 2.12 -22.98 4.45
N SER A 35 1.07 -22.23 4.78
CA SER A 35 0.39 -22.28 6.09
C SER A 35 -0.91 -23.09 6.03
N GLN A 36 -1.01 -24.15 6.84
CA GLN A 36 -2.20 -25.02 6.94
C GLN A 36 -3.45 -24.29 7.45
N HIS A 37 -3.31 -23.16 8.14
CA HIS A 37 -4.45 -22.36 8.63
C HIS A 37 -4.98 -21.36 7.59
N ALA A 38 -4.13 -20.88 6.69
CA ALA A 38 -4.50 -19.89 5.67
C ALA A 38 -5.24 -20.53 4.46
N THR A 39 -5.00 -21.82 4.23
CA THR A 39 -5.65 -22.62 3.18
C THR A 39 -7.16 -22.78 3.38
N LYS A 40 -7.69 -22.57 4.60
CA LYS A 40 -9.15 -22.53 4.85
C LYS A 40 -9.85 -21.30 4.25
N ARG A 41 -9.14 -20.19 4.01
CA ARG A 41 -9.72 -18.94 3.47
C ARG A 41 -9.36 -18.70 2.01
N LEU A 42 -8.20 -19.18 1.55
CA LEU A 42 -7.72 -19.02 0.18
C LEU A 42 -7.40 -20.39 -0.42
N THR A 43 -8.25 -20.86 -1.34
CA THR A 43 -8.03 -22.11 -2.06
C THR A 43 -6.87 -21.99 -3.06
N PRO A 44 -6.18 -23.09 -3.40
CA PRO A 44 -5.12 -23.07 -4.41
C PRO A 44 -5.58 -22.48 -5.76
N ALA A 45 -6.82 -22.78 -6.17
CA ALA A 45 -7.42 -22.22 -7.39
C ALA A 45 -7.57 -20.69 -7.31
N ARG A 46 -7.94 -20.15 -6.14
CA ARG A 46 -8.04 -18.71 -5.93
C ARG A 46 -6.67 -18.05 -5.93
N ILE A 47 -5.67 -18.67 -5.31
CA ILE A 47 -4.27 -18.19 -5.34
C ILE A 47 -3.76 -18.14 -6.80
N GLN A 48 -4.02 -19.17 -7.59
CA GLN A 48 -3.62 -19.19 -9.00
C GLN A 48 -4.36 -18.13 -9.84
N ALA A 49 -5.64 -17.87 -9.56
CA ALA A 49 -6.37 -16.78 -10.19
C ALA A 49 -5.75 -15.42 -9.85
N LEU A 50 -5.43 -15.16 -8.57
CA LEU A 50 -4.78 -13.92 -8.13
C LEU A 50 -3.41 -13.72 -8.80
N ARG A 51 -2.59 -14.78 -8.89
CA ARG A 51 -1.30 -14.71 -9.60
C ARG A 51 -1.45 -14.40 -11.09
N ARG A 52 -2.50 -14.92 -11.75
CA ARG A 52 -2.79 -14.58 -13.15
C ARG A 52 -3.17 -13.11 -13.32
N GLU A 53 -3.95 -12.56 -12.40
CA GLU A 53 -4.27 -11.13 -12.41
C GLU A 53 -3.03 -10.27 -12.18
N ILE A 54 -2.17 -10.62 -11.20
CA ILE A 54 -0.90 -9.92 -10.97
C ILE A 54 -0.02 -9.94 -12.22
N ALA A 55 0.12 -11.09 -12.86
CA ALA A 55 0.87 -11.21 -14.11
C ALA A 55 0.26 -10.37 -15.26
N SER A 56 -1.07 -10.27 -15.31
CA SER A 56 -1.77 -9.41 -16.26
C SER A 56 -1.46 -7.94 -16.01
N MET A 57 -1.50 -7.50 -14.75
CA MET A 57 -1.17 -6.13 -14.35
C MET A 57 0.27 -5.77 -14.72
N ARG A 58 1.24 -6.65 -14.45
CA ARG A 58 2.65 -6.43 -14.84
C ARG A 58 2.81 -6.23 -16.34
N ARG A 59 2.15 -7.04 -17.17
CA ARG A 59 2.18 -6.86 -18.63
C ARG A 59 1.60 -5.51 -19.07
N VAL A 60 0.63 -4.96 -18.34
CA VAL A 60 0.10 -3.62 -18.63
C VAL A 60 1.13 -2.55 -18.26
N LEU A 61 1.84 -2.72 -17.13
CA LEU A 61 2.92 -1.83 -16.70
C LEU A 61 4.09 -1.87 -17.68
N ASP A 62 4.53 -3.05 -18.12
CA ASP A 62 5.59 -3.23 -19.12
C ASP A 62 5.25 -2.49 -20.43
N LYS A 63 4.01 -2.67 -20.93
CA LYS A 63 3.53 -1.95 -22.11
C LYS A 63 3.50 -0.43 -21.90
N ALA A 64 3.22 0.04 -20.69
CA ALA A 64 3.27 1.47 -20.38
C ALA A 64 4.71 1.99 -20.39
N VAL A 65 5.66 1.26 -19.80
CA VAL A 65 7.09 1.58 -19.84
C VAL A 65 7.58 1.69 -21.28
N GLU A 66 7.26 0.70 -22.12
CA GLU A 66 7.63 0.70 -23.54
C GLU A 66 6.98 1.85 -24.31
N ARG A 67 5.65 2.05 -24.15
CA ARG A 67 4.88 3.06 -24.90
C ARG A 67 5.36 4.49 -24.66
N PHE A 68 5.79 4.77 -23.43
CA PHE A 68 6.21 6.09 -23.00
C PHE A 68 7.74 6.26 -22.94
N ASP A 69 8.50 5.24 -23.35
CA ASP A 69 9.97 5.21 -23.32
C ASP A 69 10.52 5.60 -21.94
N LEU A 70 9.93 5.02 -20.88
CA LEU A 70 10.27 5.39 -19.51
C LEU A 70 11.61 4.77 -19.12
N ARG A 71 12.53 5.60 -18.67
CA ARG A 71 13.71 5.13 -17.93
C ARG A 71 13.31 4.87 -16.50
N MET A 72 13.24 3.59 -16.13
CA MET A 72 12.97 3.18 -14.77
C MET A 72 14.06 3.72 -13.84
N SER A 73 13.71 4.72 -13.03
CA SER A 73 14.58 5.25 -11.98
C SER A 73 14.19 4.69 -10.63
N LYS A 74 15.12 4.72 -9.67
CA LYS A 74 14.76 4.46 -8.27
C LYS A 74 13.63 5.41 -7.86
N PRO A 75 12.63 4.91 -7.13
CA PRO A 75 11.51 5.74 -6.71
C PRO A 75 12.04 6.85 -5.81
N GLU A 76 11.52 8.06 -5.99
CA GLU A 76 11.90 9.20 -5.17
C GLU A 76 11.58 8.90 -3.68
N PRO A 77 12.55 9.02 -2.75
CA PRO A 77 12.35 8.65 -1.35
C PRO A 77 11.12 9.29 -0.71
N GLN A 78 10.82 10.55 -1.05
CA GLN A 78 9.62 11.25 -0.55
C GLN A 78 8.32 10.56 -1.00
N GLN A 79 8.26 10.06 -2.24
CA GLN A 79 7.08 9.37 -2.75
C GLN A 79 6.89 8.00 -2.10
N VAL A 80 7.99 7.29 -1.84
CA VAL A 80 7.96 6.04 -1.07
C VAL A 80 7.44 6.30 0.34
N LEU A 81 8.00 7.29 1.04
CA LEU A 81 7.55 7.65 2.39
C LEU A 81 6.06 8.05 2.42
N ALA A 82 5.60 8.83 1.43
CA ALA A 82 4.19 9.21 1.33
C ALA A 82 3.26 8.00 1.09
N ALA A 83 3.67 7.04 0.27
CA ALA A 83 2.92 5.82 0.03
C ALA A 83 2.86 4.91 1.27
N GLU A 84 3.96 4.78 2.00
CA GLU A 84 4.01 3.99 3.23
C GLU A 84 3.20 4.65 4.36
N LEU A 85 3.25 5.97 4.52
CA LEU A 85 2.38 6.70 5.46
C LEU A 85 0.89 6.54 5.11
N SER A 86 0.55 6.54 3.82
CA SER A 86 -0.84 6.29 3.37
C SER A 86 -1.29 4.87 3.69
N SER A 87 -0.39 3.89 3.50
CA SER A 87 -0.66 2.49 3.84
C SER A 87 -0.86 2.32 5.34
N LEU A 88 -0.01 2.94 6.16
CA LEU A 88 -0.12 2.93 7.62
C LEU A 88 -1.43 3.56 8.09
N TRP A 89 -1.84 4.68 7.50
CA TRP A 89 -3.12 5.33 7.81
C TRP A 89 -4.30 4.37 7.57
N VAL A 90 -4.33 3.68 6.44
CA VAL A 90 -5.41 2.71 6.12
C VAL A 90 -5.45 1.55 7.12
N VAL A 91 -4.28 1.05 7.55
CA VAL A 91 -4.21 -0.02 8.56
C VAL A 91 -4.79 0.46 9.89
N LEU A 92 -4.40 1.65 10.35
CA LEU A 92 -4.91 2.25 11.59
C LEU A 92 -6.42 2.54 11.50
N GLU A 93 -6.90 3.03 10.36
CA GLU A 93 -8.33 3.30 10.15
C GLU A 93 -9.18 2.02 10.25
N ASN A 94 -8.66 0.91 9.72
CA ASN A 94 -9.28 -0.40 9.85
C ASN A 94 -9.20 -1.00 11.26
N ALA A 95 -8.32 -0.48 12.11
CA ALA A 95 -8.22 -0.88 13.51
C ALA A 95 -9.23 -0.15 14.42
N LEU A 96 -9.98 0.85 13.93
CA LEU A 96 -11.00 1.51 14.74
C LEU A 96 -12.10 0.54 15.19
N PRO A 97 -12.62 0.62 16.43
CA PRO A 97 -13.63 -0.30 16.92
C PRO A 97 -14.87 -0.42 16.02
N LYS A 98 -15.25 0.66 15.33
CA LYS A 98 -16.38 0.67 14.38
C LYS A 98 -16.19 -0.29 13.20
N ARG A 99 -14.94 -0.59 12.82
CA ARG A 99 -14.56 -1.50 11.73
C ARG A 99 -14.18 -2.90 12.20
N LEU A 100 -13.97 -3.08 13.51
CA LEU A 100 -13.69 -4.37 14.14
C LEU A 100 -14.95 -5.13 14.59
N LYS A 101 -16.14 -4.68 14.20
CA LYS A 101 -17.40 -5.38 14.50
C LYS A 101 -17.35 -6.82 13.94
N GLY A 102 -17.63 -7.80 14.78
CA GLY A 102 -17.62 -9.22 14.40
C GLY A 102 -16.26 -9.93 14.50
N TYR A 103 -15.21 -9.24 14.96
CA TYR A 103 -13.92 -9.85 15.27
C TYR A 103 -13.79 -10.12 16.78
N GLY A 104 -14.06 -11.36 17.20
CA GLY A 104 -13.84 -11.81 18.57
C GLY A 104 -14.94 -11.40 19.56
N ARG A 105 -14.59 -11.29 20.85
CA ARG A 105 -15.50 -10.89 21.94
C ARG A 105 -15.92 -9.43 21.76
N GLU A 106 -17.15 -9.11 22.13
CA GLU A 106 -17.59 -7.72 22.26
C GLU A 106 -16.75 -6.98 23.29
N TRP A 107 -16.33 -5.79 22.91
CA TRP A 107 -15.46 -4.95 23.73
C TRP A 107 -16.28 -4.30 24.83
N GLU A 108 -15.73 -4.27 26.05
CA GLU A 108 -16.32 -3.46 27.10
C GLU A 108 -16.26 -1.97 26.71
N PRO A 109 -17.25 -1.14 27.08
CA PRO A 109 -17.30 0.26 26.66
C PRO A 109 -16.04 1.07 26.97
N ALA A 110 -15.41 0.79 28.13
CA ALA A 110 -14.18 1.46 28.55
C ALA A 110 -12.98 1.06 27.67
N GLU A 111 -12.81 -0.23 27.39
CA GLU A 111 -11.73 -0.75 26.53
C GLU A 111 -11.87 -0.21 25.10
N LYS A 112 -13.10 -0.15 24.60
CA LYS A 112 -13.42 0.41 23.29
C LYS A 112 -13.00 1.87 23.18
N ALA A 113 -13.32 2.68 24.18
CA ALA A 113 -12.98 4.10 24.20
C ALA A 113 -11.46 4.32 24.30
N ASP A 114 -10.78 3.54 25.13
CA ASP A 114 -9.31 3.61 25.28
C ASP A 114 -8.57 3.25 23.99
N TRP A 115 -9.02 2.18 23.31
CA TRP A 115 -8.45 1.80 22.02
C TRP A 115 -8.76 2.80 20.91
N GLU A 116 -9.98 3.33 20.86
CA GLU A 116 -10.32 4.39 19.91
C GLU A 116 -9.41 5.60 20.09
N LYS A 117 -9.17 6.04 21.34
CA LYS A 117 -8.23 7.11 21.66
C LYS A 117 -6.79 6.78 21.23
N THR A 118 -6.36 5.53 21.44
CA THR A 118 -5.03 5.06 21.03
C THR A 118 -4.86 5.13 19.51
N VAL A 119 -5.82 4.59 18.76
CA VAL A 119 -5.80 4.62 17.29
C VAL A 119 -5.86 6.06 16.76
N GLN A 120 -6.69 6.93 17.36
CA GLN A 120 -6.76 8.35 16.98
C GLN A 120 -5.43 9.07 17.22
N THR A 121 -4.75 8.82 18.33
CA THR A 121 -3.41 9.36 18.61
C THR A 121 -2.41 8.96 17.52
N LEU A 122 -2.43 7.70 17.10
CA LEU A 122 -1.55 7.21 16.04
C LEU A 122 -1.89 7.81 14.67
N LEU A 123 -3.18 7.92 14.33
CA LEU A 123 -3.63 8.56 13.09
C LEU A 123 -3.16 10.02 13.02
N HIS A 124 -3.27 10.74 14.14
CA HIS A 124 -2.79 12.12 14.23
C HIS A 124 -1.28 12.21 13.98
N ALA A 125 -0.48 11.34 14.60
CA ALA A 125 0.97 11.31 14.37
C ALA A 125 1.32 11.01 12.89
N VAL A 126 0.57 10.14 12.22
CA VAL A 126 0.76 9.86 10.78
C VAL A 126 0.44 11.09 9.92
N GLU A 127 -0.61 11.83 10.27
CA GLU A 127 -0.97 13.08 9.60
C GLU A 127 0.10 14.17 9.80
N GLU A 128 0.65 14.31 11.00
CA GLU A 128 1.75 15.23 11.29
C GLU A 128 3.01 14.88 10.48
N LEU A 129 3.40 13.61 10.45
CA LEU A 129 4.54 13.13 9.65
C LEU A 129 4.32 13.43 8.16
N ARG A 130 3.11 13.22 7.66
CA ARG A 130 2.76 13.53 6.27
C ARG A 130 2.82 15.04 6.00
N ALA A 131 2.37 15.87 6.92
CA ALA A 131 2.45 17.32 6.80
C ALA A 131 3.91 17.80 6.76
N GLN A 132 4.79 17.25 7.61
CA GLN A 132 6.22 17.54 7.59
C GLN A 132 6.87 17.17 6.25
N LEU A 133 6.51 16.00 5.71
CA LEU A 133 7.01 15.51 4.43
C LEU A 133 6.59 16.41 3.25
N LEU A 134 5.36 16.95 3.27
CA LEU A 134 4.84 17.82 2.21
C LEU A 134 5.28 19.29 2.36
N ASN A 135 5.49 19.78 3.58
CA ASN A 135 5.87 21.18 3.84
C ASN A 135 7.36 21.46 3.55
N GLN A 136 8.23 20.45 3.57
CA GLN A 136 9.63 20.61 3.16
C GLN A 136 9.76 20.90 1.65
N SER A 137 8.81 20.46 0.83
CA SER A 137 8.81 20.67 -0.63
C SER A 137 8.59 22.13 -1.06
N SER A 138 8.10 22.98 -0.15
CA SER A 138 7.75 24.40 -0.39
C SER A 138 8.85 25.39 0.00
N VAL A 139 9.89 24.97 0.73
CA VAL A 139 10.96 25.86 1.23
C VAL A 139 12.18 25.88 0.30
N GLU A 140 12.29 24.93 -0.64
CA GLU A 140 13.41 24.81 -1.58
C GLU A 140 13.09 25.29 -3.01
N ARG A 141 12.09 26.16 -3.22
CA ARG A 141 11.80 26.78 -4.53
C ARG A 141 12.11 28.27 -4.55
#